data_AF-A0A8S3KHW5-F1
#
_entry.id   AF-A0A8S3KHW5-F1
#
_cell.length_a   1.000
_cell.length_b   1.000
_cell.length_c   1.000
_cell.angle_alpha   90.00
_cell.angle_beta   90.00
_cell.angle_gamma   90.00
#
_symmetry.space_group_name_H-M   'P 1'
#
loop_
_entity.id
_entity.type
_entity.pdbx_description
1 polymer ?
#
loop_
_entity_poly.entity_id
_entity_poly.type
_entity_poly.pdbx_seq_one_letter_code
_entity_poly.pdbx_strand_id
1 'polypeptide(L)'
;DNLLEAVNDWDETLISTKTVLDLVLIKTFLDRVYTKIDLLRKKQPIPDEIHRVILCFEEVQKDDEFKSIIQYFESCSKLLSSIKRVYMDLTNKERSKRRRIFDIVQKVCFGFVRLPVNTHGRIEYRFDVFIKEQAMYYADL
;
A
#
# COMPACT_ATOMS: atom_id res chain seq x y z
N ASP A 1 -0.21 -4.52 4.49
CA ASP A 1 -0.34 -3.07 4.71
C ASP A 1 -1.80 -2.64 4.59
N ASN A 2 -2.40 -2.57 3.40
CA ASN A 2 -3.80 -2.14 3.23
C ASN A 2 -4.86 -2.92 4.06
N LEU A 3 -4.66 -4.22 4.32
CA LEU A 3 -5.61 -5.02 5.13
C LEU A 3 -5.44 -4.80 6.63
N LEU A 4 -4.23 -4.47 7.11
CA LEU A 4 -3.98 -4.18 8.53
C LEU A 4 -4.48 -2.78 8.89
N GLU A 5 -4.31 -1.83 7.97
CA GLU A 5 -4.84 -0.47 8.10
C GLU A 5 -6.38 -0.48 8.14
N ALA A 6 -7.01 -1.34 7.32
CA ALA A 6 -8.46 -1.54 7.35
C ALA A 6 -8.98 -2.17 8.65
N VAL A 7 -8.19 -2.99 9.34
CA VAL A 7 -8.58 -3.56 10.65
C VAL A 7 -8.61 -2.50 11.75
N ASN A 8 -7.74 -1.49 11.69
CA ASN A 8 -7.70 -0.42 12.68
C ASN A 8 -8.89 0.55 12.56
N ASP A 9 -9.47 0.68 11.37
CA ASP A 9 -10.57 1.61 11.08
C ASP A 9 -11.98 0.97 11.15
N TRP A 10 -12.11 -0.34 11.41
CA TRP A 10 -13.36 -1.06 11.12
C TRP A 10 -14.02 -1.77 12.31
N ASP A 11 -15.14 -1.18 12.77
CA ASP A 11 -16.18 -1.82 13.58
C ASP A 11 -17.20 -2.64 12.74
N GLU A 12 -17.16 -2.58 11.40
CA GLU A 12 -18.29 -3.03 10.54
C GLU A 12 -18.01 -4.20 9.57
N THR A 13 -16.91 -4.95 9.67
CA THR A 13 -16.64 -6.04 8.72
C THR A 13 -16.83 -7.47 9.21
N LEU A 14 -17.53 -8.26 8.39
CA LEU A 14 -17.75 -9.72 8.46
C LEU A 14 -16.48 -10.59 8.59
N ILE A 15 -15.29 -10.00 8.45
CA ILE A 15 -14.01 -10.70 8.53
C ILE A 15 -13.42 -10.41 9.91
N SER A 16 -13.26 -11.45 10.70
CA SER A 16 -12.66 -11.30 12.03
C SER A 16 -11.21 -10.80 11.93
N THR A 17 -10.79 -9.94 12.86
CA THR A 17 -9.39 -9.50 13.03
C THR A 17 -8.43 -10.69 13.02
N LYS A 18 -8.83 -11.81 13.62
CA LYS A 18 -8.09 -13.07 13.61
C LYS A 18 -7.77 -13.55 12.19
N THR A 19 -8.74 -13.53 11.28
CA THR A 19 -8.54 -13.97 9.88
C THR A 19 -7.54 -13.07 9.14
N VAL A 20 -7.55 -11.76 9.42
CA VAL A 20 -6.57 -10.85 8.82
C VAL A 20 -5.16 -11.14 9.35
N LEU A 21 -5.02 -11.39 10.65
CA LEU A 21 -3.75 -11.79 11.26
C LEU A 21 -3.25 -13.14 10.71
N ASP A 22 -4.14 -14.13 10.59
CA ASP A 22 -3.85 -15.43 9.96
C ASP A 22 -3.32 -15.24 8.53
N LEU A 23 -3.93 -14.34 7.74
CA LEU A 23 -3.48 -14.04 6.38
C LEU A 23 -2.11 -13.35 6.36
N VAL A 24 -1.85 -12.45 7.32
CA VAL A 24 -0.54 -11.79 7.46
C VAL A 24 0.55 -12.80 7.78
N LEU A 25 0.27 -13.78 8.65
CA LEU A 25 1.21 -14.87 8.95
C LEU A 25 1.49 -15.73 7.70
N ILE A 26 0.46 -16.09 6.92
CA ILE A 26 0.64 -16.82 5.65
C ILE A 26 1.48 -16.02 4.67
N LYS A 27 1.18 -14.72 4.49
CA LYS A 27 1.96 -13.85 3.61
C LYS A 27 3.42 -13.80 4.06
N THR A 28 3.66 -13.58 5.35
CA THR A 28 5.01 -13.47 5.91
C THR A 28 5.80 -14.75 5.73
N PHE A 29 5.16 -15.91 5.93
CA PHE A 29 5.75 -17.22 5.64
C PHE A 29 6.18 -17.32 4.17
N LEU A 30 5.28 -17.02 3.23
CA LEU A 30 5.55 -17.09 1.79
C LEU A 30 6.64 -16.11 1.36
N ASP A 31 6.65 -14.88 1.89
CA ASP A 31 7.69 -13.88 1.60
C ASP A 31 9.08 -14.36 2.04
N ARG A 32 9.18 -15.00 3.23
CA ARG A 32 10.45 -15.57 3.71
C ARG A 32 10.92 -16.74 2.87
N VAL A 33 10.01 -17.64 2.47
CA VAL A 33 10.33 -18.75 1.57
C VAL A 33 10.82 -18.21 0.23
N TYR A 34 10.10 -17.25 -0.36
CA TYR A 34 10.47 -16.63 -1.63
C TYR A 34 11.85 -15.96 -1.58
N THR A 35 12.15 -15.27 -0.48
CA THR A 35 13.47 -14.66 -0.25
C THR A 35 14.59 -15.70 -0.25
N LYS A 36 14.39 -16.84 0.41
CA LYS A 36 15.36 -17.94 0.41
C LYS A 36 15.54 -18.54 -0.99
N ILE A 37 14.46 -18.75 -1.73
CA ILE A 37 14.51 -19.27 -3.11
C ILE A 37 15.29 -18.30 -4.02
N ASP A 38 15.04 -16.99 -3.93
CA ASP A 38 15.76 -16.00 -4.75
C ASP A 38 17.27 -15.95 -4.42
N LEU A 39 17.64 -16.12 -3.14
CA LEU A 39 19.04 -16.24 -2.74
C LEU A 39 19.72 -17.48 -3.32
N LEU A 40 19.02 -18.61 -3.40
CA LEU A 40 19.54 -19.82 -4.02
C LEU A 40 19.73 -19.65 -5.52
N ARG A 41 18.75 -19.05 -6.20
CA ARG A 41 18.80 -18.78 -7.65
C ARG A 41 20.00 -17.91 -8.02
N LYS A 42 20.36 -16.93 -7.18
CA LYS A 42 21.52 -16.04 -7.39
C LYS A 42 22.87 -16.75 -7.22
N LYS A 43 22.92 -17.86 -6.48
CA LYS A 43 24.19 -18.52 -6.12
C LYS A 43 24.62 -19.62 -7.09
N GLN A 44 23.70 -20.31 -7.78
CA GLN A 44 24.04 -21.40 -8.71
C GLN A 44 22.88 -21.79 -9.65
N PRO A 45 23.13 -22.03 -10.95
CA PRO A 45 22.18 -22.69 -11.85
C PRO A 45 22.36 -24.23 -11.80
N ILE A 46 21.63 -24.84 -10.86
CA ILE A 46 20.83 -26.09 -10.90
C ILE A 46 21.38 -27.36 -11.58
N PRO A 47 21.33 -28.47 -10.82
CA PRO A 47 20.65 -29.68 -11.31
C PRO A 47 19.40 -30.13 -10.51
N ASP A 48 19.12 -29.59 -9.31
CA ASP A 48 18.03 -30.08 -8.42
C ASP A 48 17.19 -28.95 -7.78
N GLU A 49 16.31 -28.31 -8.56
CA GLU A 49 15.48 -27.17 -8.08
C GLU A 49 14.48 -27.58 -7.00
N ILE A 50 13.79 -28.70 -7.18
CA ILE A 50 12.63 -29.03 -6.34
C ILE A 50 13.05 -29.35 -4.91
N HIS A 51 14.09 -30.17 -4.71
CA HIS A 51 14.54 -30.53 -3.36
C HIS A 51 15.03 -29.30 -2.59
N ARG A 52 15.72 -28.37 -3.26
CA ARG A 52 16.16 -27.11 -2.66
C ARG A 52 15.00 -26.18 -2.30
N VAL A 53 13.94 -26.15 -3.11
CA VAL A 53 12.71 -25.42 -2.79
C VAL A 53 12.04 -26.03 -1.55
N ILE A 54 11.93 -27.36 -1.47
CA ILE A 54 11.37 -28.06 -0.30
C ILE A 54 12.15 -27.69 0.97
N LEU A 55 13.49 -27.70 0.92
CA LEU A 55 14.33 -27.30 2.05
C LEU A 55 14.08 -25.85 2.49
N CYS A 56 13.76 -24.93 1.57
CA CYS A 56 13.39 -23.56 1.94
C CYS A 56 12.10 -23.52 2.76
N PHE A 57 11.10 -24.32 2.40
CA PHE A 57 9.86 -24.43 3.17
C PHE A 57 10.11 -25.05 4.56
N GLU A 58 10.87 -26.15 4.62
CA GLU A 58 11.21 -26.82 5.88
C GLU A 58 12.01 -25.91 6.82
N GLU A 59 12.93 -25.11 6.29
CA GLU A 59 13.71 -24.16 7.08
C GLU A 59 12.85 -23.05 7.67
N VAL A 60 11.93 -22.47 6.90
CA VAL A 60 11.04 -21.41 7.41
C VAL A 60 10.04 -21.99 8.40
N GLN A 61 9.54 -23.21 8.17
CA GLN A 61 8.57 -23.84 9.07
C GLN A 61 9.11 -24.14 10.48
N LYS A 62 10.45 -24.17 10.66
CA LYS A 62 11.06 -24.36 11.98
C LYS A 62 10.81 -23.21 12.94
N ASP A 63 10.52 -22.01 12.43
CA ASP A 63 10.21 -20.87 13.30
C ASP A 63 8.90 -21.14 14.06
N ASP A 64 8.90 -20.90 15.38
CA ASP A 64 7.76 -21.20 16.25
C ASP A 64 6.45 -20.52 15.78
N GLU A 65 6.58 -19.34 15.16
CA GLU A 65 5.47 -18.57 14.58
C GLU A 65 4.78 -19.27 13.38
N PHE A 66 5.42 -20.26 12.75
CA PHE A 66 4.89 -20.97 11.58
C PHE A 66 4.58 -22.45 11.80
N LYS A 67 4.78 -22.99 13.02
CA LYS A 67 4.49 -24.40 13.35
C LYS A 67 3.07 -24.84 12.99
N SER A 68 2.10 -23.93 13.10
CA SER A 68 0.68 -24.19 12.82
C SER A 68 0.18 -23.50 11.54
N ILE A 69 1.06 -23.18 10.58
CA ILE A 69 0.73 -22.42 9.37
C ILE A 69 -0.47 -22.99 8.59
N ILE A 70 -0.64 -24.32 8.58
CA ILE A 70 -1.75 -25.03 7.92
C ILE A 70 -3.11 -24.59 8.50
N GLN A 71 -3.19 -24.37 9.81
CA GLN A 71 -4.45 -23.98 10.47
C GLN A 71 -4.91 -22.58 10.03
N TYR A 72 -3.97 -21.70 9.67
CA TYR A 72 -4.26 -20.36 9.17
C TYR A 72 -4.83 -20.41 7.74
N PHE A 73 -4.45 -21.40 6.93
CA PHE A 73 -5.02 -21.56 5.59
C PHE A 73 -6.51 -21.90 5.62
N GLU A 74 -6.97 -22.66 6.61
CA GLU A 74 -8.39 -23.00 6.72
C GLU A 74 -9.27 -21.78 7.00
N SER A 75 -8.84 -20.91 7.93
CA SER A 75 -9.57 -19.69 8.27
C SER A 75 -9.59 -18.70 7.10
N CYS A 76 -8.45 -18.55 6.42
CA CYS A 76 -8.31 -17.66 5.26
C CYS A 76 -9.07 -18.17 4.04
N SER A 77 -9.10 -19.48 3.80
CA SER A 77 -9.80 -20.10 2.67
C SER A 77 -11.32 -19.86 2.76
N LYS A 78 -11.91 -20.07 3.95
CA LYS A 78 -13.34 -19.86 4.20
C LYS A 78 -13.80 -18.43 3.95
N LEU A 79 -12.92 -17.46 4.13
CA LEU A 79 -13.22 -16.03 4.03
C LEU A 79 -12.57 -15.36 2.83
N LEU A 80 -11.97 -16.13 1.91
CA LEU A 80 -11.21 -15.60 0.78
C LEU A 80 -12.03 -14.67 -0.11
N SER A 81 -13.31 -14.99 -0.35
CA SER A 81 -14.24 -14.15 -1.13
C SER A 81 -14.47 -12.80 -0.45
N SER A 82 -14.69 -12.80 0.86
CA SER A 82 -14.83 -11.59 1.68
C SER A 82 -13.55 -10.77 1.70
N ILE A 83 -12.38 -11.42 1.89
CA ILE A 83 -11.06 -10.77 1.88
C ILE A 83 -10.82 -10.08 0.54
N LYS A 84 -11.10 -10.77 -0.58
CA LYS A 84 -10.98 -10.19 -1.93
C LYS A 84 -11.89 -9.00 -2.12
N ARG A 85 -13.15 -9.07 -1.68
CA ARG A 85 -14.11 -7.96 -1.78
C ARG A 85 -13.61 -6.73 -1.02
N VAL A 86 -13.21 -6.92 0.24
CA VAL A 86 -12.61 -5.88 1.08
C VAL A 86 -11.40 -5.24 0.41
N TYR A 87 -10.47 -6.05 -0.09
CA TYR A 87 -9.26 -5.55 -0.75
C TYR A 87 -9.60 -4.71 -1.99
N MET A 88 -10.55 -5.16 -2.82
CA MET A 88 -11.00 -4.44 -4.01
C MET A 88 -11.69 -3.12 -3.65
N ASP A 89 -12.56 -3.14 -2.64
CA ASP A 89 -13.25 -1.93 -2.16
C ASP A 89 -12.26 -0.89 -1.62
N LEU A 90 -11.27 -1.32 -0.85
CA LEU A 90 -10.20 -0.46 -0.35
C LEU A 90 -9.35 0.11 -1.49
N THR A 91 -8.96 -0.73 -2.45
CA THR A 91 -8.19 -0.30 -3.63
C THR A 91 -8.97 0.72 -4.46
N ASN A 92 -10.28 0.52 -4.63
CA ASN A 92 -11.16 1.44 -5.33
C ASN A 92 -11.33 2.76 -4.56
N LYS A 93 -11.54 2.72 -3.24
CA LYS A 93 -11.63 3.91 -2.39
C LYS A 93 -10.34 4.73 -2.42
N GLU A 94 -9.19 4.10 -2.22
CA GLU A 94 -7.88 4.77 -2.28
C GLU A 94 -7.60 5.34 -3.67
N ARG A 95 -7.90 4.58 -4.73
CA ARG A 95 -7.80 5.09 -6.10
C ARG A 95 -8.73 6.28 -6.34
N SER A 96 -9.94 6.26 -5.78
CA SER A 96 -10.88 7.39 -5.86
C SER A 96 -10.37 8.62 -5.10
N LYS A 97 -9.76 8.46 -3.92
CA LYS A 97 -9.15 9.57 -3.16
C LYS A 97 -7.99 10.18 -3.94
N ARG A 98 -7.05 9.34 -4.42
CA ARG A 98 -5.92 9.78 -5.25
C ARG A 98 -6.38 10.53 -6.50
N ARG A 99 -7.44 10.04 -7.15
CA ARG A 99 -8.01 10.69 -8.33
C ARG A 99 -8.63 12.05 -8.00
N ARG A 100 -9.37 12.17 -6.89
CA ARG A 100 -9.90 13.47 -6.43
C ARG A 100 -8.80 14.47 -6.12
N ILE A 101 -7.72 14.04 -5.45
CA ILE A 101 -6.56 14.89 -5.18
C ILE A 101 -5.94 15.36 -6.49
N PHE A 102 -5.72 14.43 -7.43
CA PHE A 102 -5.19 14.75 -8.74
C PHE A 102 -6.08 15.74 -9.51
N ASP A 103 -7.39 15.54 -9.51
CA ASP A 103 -8.35 16.43 -10.17
C ASP A 103 -8.37 17.83 -9.54
N ILE A 104 -8.19 17.94 -8.21
CA ILE A 104 -8.04 19.23 -7.53
C ILE A 104 -6.71 19.89 -7.94
N VAL A 105 -5.60 19.15 -7.90
CA VAL A 105 -4.26 19.64 -8.26
C VAL A 105 -4.22 20.12 -9.71
N GLN A 106 -4.87 19.43 -10.64
CA GLN A 106 -4.96 19.87 -12.03
C GLN A 106 -5.76 21.15 -12.21
N LYS A 107 -6.72 21.45 -11.33
CA LYS A 107 -7.56 22.65 -11.42
C LYS A 107 -6.93 23.86 -10.74
N VAL A 108 -5.82 23.70 -10.03
CA VAL A 108 -5.14 24.80 -9.32
C VAL A 108 -3.79 25.10 -9.93
N CYS A 109 -3.47 26.39 -10.01
CA CYS A 109 -2.14 26.89 -10.34
C CYS A 109 -1.59 27.65 -9.13
N PHE A 110 -0.32 27.40 -8.82
CA PHE A 110 0.41 28.13 -7.79
C PHE A 110 1.13 29.31 -8.45
N GLY A 111 0.83 30.51 -7.99
CA GLY A 111 1.55 31.71 -8.36
C GLY A 111 2.38 32.23 -7.20
N PHE A 112 3.60 32.66 -7.49
CA PHE A 112 4.44 33.37 -6.53
C PHE A 112 4.22 34.88 -6.73
N VAL A 113 3.84 35.59 -5.68
CA VAL A 113 3.75 37.06 -5.72
C VAL A 113 4.81 37.66 -4.83
N ARG A 114 5.31 38.80 -5.27
CA ARG A 114 6.14 39.68 -4.46
C ARG A 114 5.26 40.85 -4.00
N LEU A 115 4.91 40.87 -2.72
CA LEU A 115 4.06 41.89 -2.13
C LEU A 115 4.92 42.95 -1.43
N PRO A 116 4.75 44.25 -1.73
CA PRO A 116 5.38 45.32 -0.97
C PRO A 116 4.72 45.44 0.40
N VAL A 117 5.52 45.42 1.45
CA VAL A 117 5.12 45.62 2.85
C VAL A 117 5.85 46.85 3.37
N ASN A 118 5.10 47.79 3.95
CA ASN A 118 5.69 48.99 4.49
C ASN A 118 6.03 48.77 5.96
N THR A 119 7.32 48.61 6.25
CA THR A 119 7.85 48.42 7.59
C THR A 119 8.65 49.66 7.96
N HIS A 120 8.16 50.44 8.94
CA HIS A 120 8.83 51.65 9.45
C HIS A 120 9.18 52.69 8.37
N GLY A 121 8.29 52.90 7.39
CA GLY A 121 8.48 53.88 6.32
C GLY A 121 9.44 53.44 5.20
N ARG A 122 9.89 52.17 5.21
CA ARG A 122 10.64 51.55 4.11
C ARG A 122 9.78 50.46 3.46
N ILE A 123 9.78 50.44 2.13
CA ILE A 123 9.12 49.38 1.37
C ILE A 123 10.03 48.16 1.34
N GLU A 124 9.68 47.15 2.12
CA GLU A 124 10.25 45.81 2.03
C GLU A 124 9.37 44.96 1.13
N TYR A 125 9.91 43.89 0.54
CA TYR A 125 9.12 42.99 -0.28
C TYR A 125 9.11 41.60 0.34
N ARG A 126 7.91 41.04 0.52
CA ARG A 126 7.72 39.65 0.96
C ARG A 126 7.28 38.80 -0.22
N PHE A 127 7.74 37.56 -0.23
CA PHE A 127 7.27 36.55 -1.17
C PHE A 127 6.11 35.80 -0.54
N ASP A 128 5.03 35.65 -1.30
CA ASP A 128 3.85 34.90 -0.90
C ASP A 128 3.40 33.98 -2.04
N VAL A 129 2.64 32.95 -1.69
CA VAL A 129 2.10 31.97 -2.64
C VAL A 129 0.59 32.10 -2.64
N PHE A 130 0.01 32.38 -3.80
CA PHE A 130 -1.43 32.35 -3.98
C PHE A 130 -1.85 31.17 -4.86
N ILE A 131 -3.01 30.61 -4.54
CA ILE A 131 -3.64 29.53 -5.31
C ILE A 131 -4.70 30.18 -6.20
N LYS A 132 -4.64 29.94 -7.50
CA LYS A 132 -5.65 30.40 -8.47
C LYS A 132 -6.21 29.19 -9.22
N GLU A 133 -7.52 29.21 -9.49
CA GLU A 133 -8.12 28.22 -10.39
C GLU A 133 -7.58 28.41 -11.82
N GLN A 134 -7.20 27.30 -12.45
CA GLN A 134 -6.74 27.30 -13.83
C GLN A 134 -7.95 27.54 -14.74
N ALA A 135 -8.06 28.74 -15.32
CA ALA A 135 -9.09 29.03 -16.32
C ALA A 135 -8.81 28.18 -17.56
N MET A 136 -9.59 27.12 -17.78
CA MET A 136 -9.56 26.37 -19.03
C MET A 136 -10.11 27.28 -20.13
N TYR A 137 -9.22 27.89 -20.91
CA TYR A 137 -9.58 28.38 -22.23
C TYR A 137 -9.69 27.15 -23.13
N TYR A 138 -10.92 26.75 -23.45
CA TYR A 138 -11.14 25.95 -24.64
C TYR A 138 -10.68 26.80 -25.81
N ALA A 139 -9.63 26.37 -26.51
CA ALA A 139 -9.35 26.90 -27.83
C ALA A 139 -10.51 26.42 -28.71
N ASP A 140 -11.41 27.34 -29.05
CA ASP A 140 -12.43 27.09 -30.07
C ASP A 140 -11.70 26.66 -31.37
N LEU A 141 -12.14 25.50 -31.88
CA LEU A 141 -11.68 24.84 -33.10
C LEU A 141 -11.93 25.69 -34.35
#